data_AF-A0A1B7VW71-F1
#
_entry.id   AF-A0A1B7VW71-F1
#
_cell.length_a   1.000
_cell.length_b   1.000
_cell.length_c   1.000
_cell.angle_alpha   90.00
_cell.angle_beta   90.00
_cell.angle_gamma   90.00
#
_symmetry.space_group_name_H-M   'P 1'
#
loop_
_entity.id
_entity.type
_entity.pdbx_description
1 polymer ?
#
loop_
_entity_poly.entity_id
_entity_poly.type
_entity_poly.pdbx_seq_one_letter_code
_entity_poly.pdbx_strand_id
1 'polypeptide(L)'
;MKGLVRLFTVFTLLLGCWGILGTTQTAQALSFNSFVGNQVPLLVFARQNKADQKLGTDFGKKIDLNNTNIAAFQKYPGLYPTLAKKIIKNAPYKKVEDVLNLAKLSDKQKALLQANLDNFTVTEKASEFNEGDDRINNGIYR
;
A
#
# COMPACT_ATOMS: atom_id res chain seq x y z
N MET A 1 -55.84 60.18 5.32
CA MET A 1 -55.42 58.88 5.88
C MET A 1 -55.06 57.83 4.81
N LYS A 2 -55.84 57.64 3.73
CA LYS A 2 -55.57 56.59 2.72
C LYS A 2 -54.23 56.75 1.95
N GLY A 3 -53.80 57.98 1.67
CA GLY A 3 -52.51 58.25 1.01
C GLY A 3 -51.28 57.93 1.86
N LEU A 4 -51.38 58.20 3.17
CA LEU A 4 -50.30 57.89 4.13
C LEU A 4 -50.11 56.37 4.28
N VAL A 5 -51.21 55.62 4.33
CA VAL A 5 -51.18 54.14 4.40
C VAL A 5 -50.52 53.54 3.16
N ARG A 6 -50.81 54.09 1.96
CA ARG A 6 -50.19 53.65 0.70
C ARG A 6 -48.69 53.96 0.64
N LEU A 7 -48.29 55.13 1.13
CA LEU A 7 -46.87 55.50 1.21
C LEU A 7 -46.12 54.57 2.16
N PHE A 8 -46.73 54.25 3.31
CA PHE A 8 -46.14 53.33 4.28
C PHE A 8 -45.97 51.91 3.70
N THR A 9 -46.95 51.41 2.94
CA THR A 9 -46.87 50.08 2.32
C THR A 9 -45.79 49.98 1.25
N VAL A 10 -45.62 51.01 0.42
CA VAL A 10 -44.55 51.07 -0.58
C VAL A 10 -43.18 51.17 0.10
N PHE A 11 -43.08 51.95 1.18
CA PHE A 11 -41.84 52.10 1.93
C PHE A 11 -41.41 50.79 2.61
N THR A 12 -42.34 50.04 3.19
CA THR A 12 -42.06 48.71 3.75
C THR A 12 -41.67 47.68 2.70
N LEU A 13 -42.24 47.76 1.49
CA LEU A 13 -41.89 46.87 0.39
C LEU A 13 -40.46 47.14 -0.10
N LEU A 14 -40.08 48.41 -0.25
CA LEU A 14 -38.72 48.82 -0.66
C LEU A 14 -37.66 48.42 0.38
N LEU A 15 -37.96 48.59 1.68
CA LEU A 15 -37.08 48.14 2.75
C LEU A 15 -36.93 46.61 2.78
N GLY A 16 -38.01 45.86 2.51
CA GLY A 16 -37.96 44.40 2.38
C GLY A 16 -37.13 43.93 1.18
N CYS A 17 -37.21 44.63 0.05
CA CYS A 17 -36.44 44.32 -1.14
C CYS A 17 -34.93 44.62 -0.98
N TRP A 18 -34.53 45.58 -0.13
CA TRP A 18 -33.12 45.84 0.14
C TRP A 18 -32.46 44.79 1.06
N GLY A 19 -33.21 44.16 1.96
CA GLY A 19 -32.67 43.12 2.85
C GLY A 19 -32.33 41.80 2.15
N ILE A 20 -33.02 41.47 1.05
CA ILE A 20 -32.89 40.17 0.36
C ILE A 20 -31.76 40.17 -0.68
N LEU A 21 -31.29 41.35 -1.11
CA LEU A 21 -30.20 41.51 -2.10
C LEU A 21 -28.83 41.79 -1.47
N GLY A 22 -28.75 42.01 -0.15
CA GLY A 22 -27.57 42.54 0.53
C GLY A 22 -26.73 41.55 1.33
N THR A 23 -27.20 40.32 1.57
CA THR A 23 -26.38 39.29 2.22
C THR A 23 -26.02 38.23 1.20
N THR A 24 -25.00 38.49 0.38
CA THR A 24 -24.18 37.38 -0.11
C THR A 24 -23.56 36.77 1.14
N GLN A 25 -24.21 35.73 1.69
CA GLN A 25 -23.50 34.80 2.55
C GLN A 25 -22.35 34.30 1.69
N THR A 26 -21.16 34.86 1.88
CA THR A 26 -19.94 34.25 1.38
C THR A 26 -19.98 32.86 2.00
N ALA A 27 -20.26 31.85 1.17
CA ALA A 27 -20.19 30.48 1.59
C ALA A 27 -18.78 30.29 2.15
N GLN A 28 -18.66 30.26 3.48
CA GLN A 28 -17.42 29.88 4.12
C GLN A 28 -17.29 28.39 3.83
N ALA A 29 -16.61 28.07 2.74
CA ALA A 29 -16.11 26.73 2.56
C ALA A 29 -15.26 26.44 3.80
N LEU A 30 -15.71 25.50 4.62
CA LEU A 30 -14.89 24.94 5.69
C LEU A 30 -13.60 24.47 5.03
N SER A 31 -12.54 25.24 5.23
CA SER A 31 -11.21 24.83 4.79
C SER A 31 -10.83 23.62 5.63
N PHE A 32 -10.72 22.46 5.00
CA PHE A 32 -10.21 21.25 5.65
C PHE A 32 -8.79 21.41 6.22
N ASN A 33 -8.12 22.54 5.97
CA ASN A 33 -6.76 22.80 6.42
C ASN A 33 -6.63 22.97 7.94
N SER A 34 -7.71 23.28 8.67
CA SER A 34 -7.66 23.43 10.13
C SER A 34 -7.79 22.12 10.92
N PHE A 35 -8.13 21.00 10.28
CA PHE A 35 -8.13 19.67 10.92
C PHE A 35 -6.83 18.87 10.66
N VAL A 36 -5.94 19.37 9.79
CA VAL A 36 -4.74 18.64 9.33
C VAL A 36 -3.51 18.88 10.24
N GLY A 37 -3.65 19.65 11.32
CA GLY A 37 -2.53 20.11 12.14
C GLY A 37 -1.72 19.06 12.90
N ASN A 38 -2.17 17.79 13.01
CA ASN A 38 -1.39 16.74 13.69
C ASN A 38 -1.73 15.28 13.28
N GLN A 39 -2.51 15.05 12.23
CA GLN A 39 -2.97 13.69 11.83
C GLN A 39 -2.31 13.13 10.57
N VAL A 40 -1.39 13.86 9.96
CA VAL A 40 -0.79 13.52 8.66
C VAL A 40 0.02 12.21 8.65
N PRO A 41 0.78 11.81 9.70
CA PRO A 41 1.62 10.61 9.60
C PRO A 41 0.81 9.31 9.46
N LEU A 42 -0.25 9.15 10.24
CA LEU A 42 -1.02 7.90 10.31
C LEU A 42 -1.88 7.64 9.07
N LEU A 43 -2.44 8.69 8.46
CA LEU A 43 -3.24 8.56 7.24
C LEU A 43 -2.39 8.24 6.00
N VAL A 44 -1.13 8.70 5.97
CA VAL A 44 -0.17 8.37 4.90
C VAL A 44 0.17 6.88 4.92
N PHE A 45 0.47 6.30 6.09
CA PHE A 45 0.70 4.86 6.20
C PHE A 45 -0.58 4.04 5.92
N ALA A 46 -1.76 4.53 6.29
CA ALA A 46 -3.02 3.82 6.03
C ALA A 46 -3.41 3.77 4.53
N ARG A 47 -2.94 4.71 3.71
CA ARG A 47 -3.29 4.80 2.27
C ARG A 47 -2.16 4.47 1.30
N GLN A 48 -0.96 4.19 1.79
CA GLN A 48 0.16 3.84 0.92
C GLN A 48 -0.05 2.46 0.28
N ASN A 49 0.44 2.30 -0.95
CA ASN A 49 0.44 1.02 -1.64
C ASN A 49 1.18 -0.03 -0.82
N LYS A 50 0.51 -1.16 -0.54
CA LYS A 50 1.05 -2.27 0.25
C LYS A 50 2.33 -2.86 -0.35
N ALA A 51 2.44 -2.87 -1.68
CA ALA A 51 3.66 -3.31 -2.37
C ALA A 51 4.83 -2.39 -2.07
N ASP A 52 4.62 -1.06 -2.12
CA ASP A 52 5.65 -0.07 -1.78
C ASP A 52 6.06 -0.15 -0.31
N GLN A 53 5.09 -0.36 0.59
CA GLN A 53 5.38 -0.61 2.01
C GLN A 53 6.27 -1.84 2.17
N LYS A 54 5.96 -2.92 1.45
CA LYS A 54 6.74 -4.17 1.50
C LYS A 54 8.16 -3.97 0.99
N LEU A 55 8.35 -3.19 -0.08
CA LEU A 55 9.67 -2.83 -0.60
C LEU A 55 10.54 -2.08 0.42
N GLY A 56 9.95 -1.37 1.38
CA GLY A 56 10.68 -0.75 2.49
C GLY A 56 11.18 -1.74 3.56
N THR A 57 10.70 -2.98 3.55
CA THR A 57 11.12 -4.03 4.49
C THR A 57 12.33 -4.81 3.97
N ASP A 58 12.73 -5.88 4.66
CA ASP A 58 13.81 -6.75 4.18
C ASP A 58 13.48 -7.47 2.86
N PHE A 59 12.18 -7.56 2.50
CA PHE A 59 11.74 -8.03 1.18
C PHE A 59 12.39 -7.23 0.03
N GLY A 60 12.57 -5.92 0.17
CA GLY A 60 13.20 -5.09 -0.85
C GLY A 60 14.73 -5.22 -0.92
N LYS A 61 15.35 -5.94 0.03
CA LYS A 61 16.82 -6.02 0.18
C LYS A 61 17.38 -7.41 -0.13
N LYS A 62 16.63 -8.46 0.20
CA LYS A 62 17.04 -9.87 0.10
C LYS A 62 15.98 -10.70 -0.63
N ILE A 63 16.31 -11.94 -1.00
CA ILE A 63 15.29 -12.85 -1.52
C ILE A 63 14.41 -13.28 -0.34
N ASP A 64 13.16 -12.85 -0.35
CA ASP A 64 12.16 -13.28 0.61
C ASP A 64 11.59 -14.64 0.18
N LEU A 65 11.83 -15.66 1.01
CA LEU A 65 11.41 -17.03 0.74
C LEU A 65 9.88 -17.17 0.63
N ASN A 66 9.12 -16.23 1.19
CA ASN A 66 7.66 -16.25 1.19
C ASN A 66 7.02 -15.42 0.07
N ASN A 67 7.75 -14.48 -0.54
CA ASN A 67 7.14 -13.46 -1.41
C ASN A 67 7.87 -13.25 -2.74
N THR A 68 9.19 -13.40 -2.78
CA THR A 68 9.95 -13.07 -3.99
C THR A 68 9.67 -14.06 -5.13
N ASN A 69 9.61 -13.51 -6.35
CA ASN A 69 9.46 -14.26 -7.60
C ASN A 69 10.66 -15.19 -7.89
N ILE A 70 10.38 -16.31 -8.55
CA ILE A 70 11.33 -17.39 -8.86
C ILE A 70 12.56 -16.93 -9.64
N ALA A 71 12.45 -15.91 -10.49
CA ALA A 71 13.56 -15.41 -11.30
C ALA A 71 14.68 -14.81 -10.44
N ALA A 72 14.37 -14.28 -9.24
CA ALA A 72 15.38 -13.70 -8.36
C ALA A 72 16.43 -14.73 -7.90
N PHE A 73 16.06 -16.02 -7.82
CA PHE A 73 16.99 -17.09 -7.46
C PHE A 73 18.08 -17.32 -8.52
N GLN A 74 17.93 -16.81 -9.74
CA GLN A 74 18.99 -16.85 -10.77
C GLN A 74 20.23 -16.04 -10.37
N LYS A 75 20.07 -15.07 -9.44
CA LYS A 75 21.18 -14.25 -8.92
C LYS A 75 22.27 -15.08 -8.24
N TYR A 76 21.91 -16.23 -7.65
CA TYR A 76 22.83 -17.07 -6.89
C TYR A 76 23.02 -18.42 -7.60
N PRO A 77 24.24 -18.73 -8.09
CA PRO A 77 24.51 -19.94 -8.86
C PRO A 77 24.04 -21.23 -8.16
N GLY A 78 23.31 -22.06 -8.90
CA GLY A 78 22.82 -23.36 -8.42
C GLY A 78 21.49 -23.34 -7.67
N LEU A 79 20.92 -22.17 -7.35
CA LEU A 79 19.59 -22.10 -6.73
C LEU A 79 18.46 -22.29 -7.75
N TYR A 80 18.60 -21.77 -8.97
CA TYR A 80 17.63 -21.93 -10.04
C TYR A 80 18.02 -23.10 -10.98
N PRO A 81 17.07 -23.92 -11.49
CA PRO A 81 15.63 -23.88 -11.23
C PRO A 81 15.17 -24.81 -10.08
N THR A 82 15.95 -25.84 -9.74
CA THR A 82 15.47 -26.96 -8.92
C THR A 82 15.24 -26.58 -7.46
N LEU A 83 16.17 -25.88 -6.83
CA LEU A 83 16.02 -25.44 -5.44
C LEU A 83 14.95 -24.36 -5.34
N ALA A 84 14.94 -23.38 -6.24
CA ALA A 84 13.93 -22.32 -6.31
C ALA A 84 12.51 -22.91 -6.39
N LYS A 85 12.28 -23.92 -7.23
CA LYS A 85 10.99 -24.65 -7.31
C LYS A 85 10.62 -25.31 -5.99
N LYS A 86 11.56 -25.98 -5.31
CA LYS A 86 11.32 -26.59 -4.00
C LYS A 86 10.97 -25.52 -2.95
N ILE A 87 11.69 -24.41 -2.94
CA ILE A 87 11.48 -23.32 -1.99
C ILE A 87 10.07 -22.73 -2.15
N ILE A 88 9.69 -22.36 -3.37
CA ILE A 88 8.36 -21.76 -3.64
C ILE A 88 7.24 -22.72 -3.31
N LYS A 89 7.37 -24.00 -3.69
CA LYS A 89 6.33 -25.02 -3.45
C LYS A 89 6.07 -25.28 -1.96
N ASN A 90 7.08 -25.06 -1.10
CA ASN A 90 6.98 -25.37 0.33
C ASN A 90 6.89 -24.12 1.21
N ALA A 91 6.80 -22.93 0.62
CA ALA A 91 6.49 -21.70 1.34
C ALA A 91 5.04 -21.77 1.89
N PRO A 92 4.72 -21.09 3.01
CA PRO A 92 5.56 -20.14 3.73
C PRO A 92 6.48 -20.77 4.80
N TYR A 93 7.57 -20.07 5.09
CA TYR A 93 8.54 -20.35 6.16
C TYR A 93 8.34 -19.40 7.34
N LYS A 94 8.71 -19.82 8.55
CA LYS A 94 8.66 -18.95 9.74
C LYS A 94 9.99 -18.23 9.98
N LYS A 95 11.09 -18.89 9.67
CA LYS A 95 12.46 -18.35 9.73
C LYS A 95 13.26 -18.84 8.54
N VAL A 96 14.36 -18.15 8.24
CA VAL A 96 15.19 -18.44 7.05
C VAL A 96 15.73 -19.88 7.09
N GLU A 97 16.11 -20.37 8.27
CA GLU A 97 16.71 -21.69 8.44
C GLU A 97 15.74 -22.85 8.17
N ASP A 98 14.42 -22.59 8.18
CA ASP A 98 13.42 -23.61 7.88
C ASP A 98 13.56 -24.16 6.45
N VAL A 99 14.20 -23.41 5.55
CA VAL A 99 14.52 -23.87 4.20
C VAL A 99 15.43 -25.09 4.18
N LEU A 100 16.21 -25.32 5.23
CA LEU A 100 17.09 -26.48 5.38
C LEU A 100 16.33 -27.76 5.75
N ASN A 101 15.06 -27.64 6.15
CA ASN A 101 14.20 -28.75 6.53
C ASN A 101 13.38 -29.31 5.35
N LEU A 102 13.63 -28.82 4.13
CA LEU A 102 12.93 -29.30 2.94
C LEU A 102 13.20 -30.79 2.72
N ALA A 103 12.13 -31.54 2.42
CA ALA A 103 12.25 -32.96 2.10
C ALA A 103 13.12 -33.17 0.84
N LYS A 104 13.90 -34.26 0.83
CA LYS A 104 14.70 -34.71 -0.32
C LYS A 104 15.74 -33.66 -0.79
N LEU A 105 16.36 -32.91 0.12
CA LEU A 105 17.58 -32.16 -0.18
C LEU A 105 18.76 -33.13 -0.26
N SER A 106 19.59 -33.01 -1.30
CA SER A 106 20.92 -33.63 -1.28
C SER A 106 21.88 -32.83 -0.39
N ASP A 107 22.99 -33.44 0.03
CA ASP A 107 24.01 -32.75 0.84
C ASP A 107 24.55 -31.50 0.14
N LYS A 108 24.76 -31.59 -1.19
CA LYS A 108 25.14 -30.43 -2.02
C LYS A 108 24.09 -29.34 -2.01
N GLN A 109 22.80 -29.69 -2.06
CA GLN A 109 21.70 -28.73 -1.98
C GLN A 109 21.64 -28.05 -0.60
N LYS A 110 21.82 -28.83 0.47
CA LYS A 110 21.84 -28.30 1.84
C LYS A 110 23.03 -27.36 2.06
N ALA A 111 24.23 -27.75 1.63
CA ALA A 111 25.42 -26.90 1.71
C ALA A 111 25.24 -25.59 0.91
N LEU A 112 24.63 -25.66 -0.28
CA LEU A 112 24.36 -24.48 -1.08
C LEU A 112 23.35 -23.53 -0.41
N LEU A 113 22.29 -24.07 0.22
CA LEU A 113 21.35 -23.26 0.99
C LEU A 113 22.02 -22.62 2.20
N GLN A 114 22.84 -23.38 2.94
CA GLN A 114 23.61 -22.87 4.08
C GLN A 114 24.54 -21.72 3.67
N ALA A 115 25.24 -21.84 2.55
CA ALA A 115 26.11 -20.80 2.01
C ALA A 115 25.36 -19.52 1.55
N ASN A 116 24.03 -19.56 1.45
CA ASN A 116 23.21 -18.45 0.97
C ASN A 116 22.17 -17.96 1.99
N LEU A 117 22.19 -18.42 3.25
CA LEU A 117 21.19 -17.97 4.26
C LEU A 117 21.21 -16.45 4.43
N ASP A 118 22.39 -15.82 4.39
CA ASP A 118 22.53 -14.37 4.50
C ASP A 118 21.88 -13.59 3.34
N ASN A 119 21.66 -14.25 2.20
CA ASN A 119 21.00 -13.68 1.03
C ASN A 119 19.47 -13.78 1.09
N PHE A 120 18.94 -14.45 2.11
CA PHE A 120 17.52 -14.70 2.29
C PHE A 120 16.94 -13.87 3.42
N THR A 121 15.62 -13.69 3.36
CA THR A 121 14.80 -13.19 4.46
C THR A 121 13.47 -13.93 4.47
N VAL A 122 12.70 -13.74 5.53
CA VAL A 122 11.34 -14.25 5.67
C VAL A 122 10.51 -13.11 6.21
N THR A 123 9.51 -12.69 5.45
CA THR A 123 8.49 -11.77 5.94
C THR A 123 7.11 -12.40 5.79
N GLU A 124 6.09 -11.78 6.37
CA GLU A 124 4.72 -12.25 6.23
C GLU A 124 4.32 -12.39 4.75
N LYS A 125 3.58 -13.44 4.42
CA LYS A 125 3.10 -13.67 3.07
C LYS A 125 2.15 -12.52 2.68
N ALA A 126 2.43 -11.87 1.56
CA ALA A 126 1.68 -10.72 1.05
C ALA A 126 0.94 -11.11 -0.23
N SER A 127 -0.37 -10.84 -0.29
CA SER A 127 -1.22 -11.17 -1.46
C SER A 127 -0.71 -10.52 -2.74
N GLU A 128 -0.16 -9.31 -2.64
CA GLU A 128 0.35 -8.49 -3.74
C GLU A 128 1.51 -9.16 -4.51
N PHE A 129 2.15 -10.17 -3.93
CA PHE A 129 3.26 -10.91 -4.56
C PHE A 129 3.00 -12.41 -4.70
N ASN A 130 1.88 -12.91 -4.20
CA ASN A 130 1.61 -14.35 -4.11
C ASN A 130 0.38 -14.81 -4.89
N GLU A 131 -0.63 -13.95 -5.05
CA GLU A 131 -1.81 -14.31 -5.83
C GLU A 131 -1.49 -14.30 -7.33
N GLY A 132 -2.32 -14.95 -8.14
CA GLY A 132 -2.13 -15.00 -9.60
C GLY A 132 -0.91 -15.80 -10.08
N ASP A 133 -0.31 -16.61 -9.21
CA ASP A 133 0.97 -17.28 -9.46
C ASP A 133 2.12 -16.31 -9.80
N ASP A 134 2.06 -15.07 -9.28
CA ASP A 134 3.07 -14.02 -9.51
C ASP A 134 4.47 -14.43 -9.05
N ARG A 135 4.56 -15.37 -8.08
CA ARG A 135 5.85 -15.96 -7.68
C ARG A 135 6.48 -16.83 -8.77
N ILE A 136 5.69 -17.36 -9.70
CA ILE A 136 6.15 -18.15 -10.84
C ILE A 136 6.36 -17.25 -12.05
N ASN A 137 5.41 -16.35 -12.32
CA ASN A 137 5.45 -15.45 -13.46
C ASN A 137 4.78 -14.12 -13.09
N ASN A 138 5.59 -13.08 -12.86
CA ASN A 138 5.12 -11.73 -12.54
C ASN A 138 4.98 -10.81 -13.76
N GLY A 139 4.97 -11.38 -14.98
CA GLY A 139 4.82 -10.59 -16.21
C GLY A 139 6.05 -9.78 -16.64
N ILE A 140 7.20 -9.90 -15.95
CA ILE A 140 8.41 -9.13 -16.25
C ILE A 140 9.37 -9.96 -17.12
N TYR A 141 9.58 -9.48 -18.35
CA TYR A 141 10.48 -10.08 -19.34
C TYR A 141 11.39 -8.99 -19.96
N ARG A 142 12.34 -9.40 -20.81
CA ARG A 142 13.20 -8.50 -21.60
C ARG A 142 12.72 -8.40 -23.03
#